data_AF-A0A554IF16-F1
#
_entry.id   AF-A0A554IF16-F1
#
_cell.length_a   1.000
_cell.length_b   1.000
_cell.length_c   1.000
_cell.angle_alpha   90.00
_cell.angle_beta   90.00
_cell.angle_gamma   90.00
#
_symmetry.space_group_name_H-M   'P 1'
#
loop_
_entity.id
_entity.type
_entity.pdbx_description
1 polymer ?
#
loop_
_entity_poly.entity_id
_entity_poly.type
_entity_poly.pdbx_seq_one_letter_code
_entity_poly.pdbx_strand_id
1 'polypeptide(L)'
;MAMAKKQKLEGASKTELGTSQIESTIRDIQTKYGEGAIMKLGEKPKVNIGSISTGSLGLDYALGVGGLPQGRIVEIFGPESSGKTTLTLHVIAEAQKKGGVCAFIDAEHALDPEYAKKLGVNINELLISQPDTGEQALEITESLVRSGKIDVVVIDSVAALTPKDEIEGEMGAHHVGKQARLMSQALRKLTAITAKSKTIVIFINQIRMQIGVMFGNPETTPGGKALKFYTSVRLDIRRIASIKKGEDVVGARTRVKVVKNKVAAPFKMTEFDIIYNEGISREGEIIALGEKFGLMTKSGTSYSYGETKLGRGYDATRTFLKENPKITNDLVKQIEKKFLES
;
A
#
# COMPACT_ATOMS: atom_id res chain seq x y z
N MET A 1 45.67 -9.43 61.49
CA MET A 1 45.38 -10.00 60.15
C MET A 1 43.88 -9.87 59.77
N ALA A 2 43.27 -8.68 59.94
CA ALA A 2 41.83 -8.48 59.65
C ALA A 2 41.53 -7.21 58.82
N MET A 3 42.53 -6.60 58.19
CA MET A 3 42.35 -5.36 57.42
C MET A 3 42.75 -5.43 55.94
N ALA A 4 43.24 -6.57 55.44
CA ALA A 4 43.70 -6.69 54.05
C ALA A 4 42.65 -7.29 53.08
N LYS A 5 41.44 -7.65 53.53
CA LYS A 5 40.42 -8.30 52.69
C LYS A 5 39.24 -7.40 52.29
N LYS A 6 39.24 -6.13 52.69
CA LYS A 6 38.10 -5.21 52.49
C LYS A 6 38.26 -4.20 51.34
N GLN A 7 39.39 -4.19 50.63
CA GLN A 7 39.70 -3.16 49.62
C GLN A 7 39.65 -3.61 48.15
N LYS A 8 39.05 -4.77 47.84
CA LYS A 8 38.95 -5.27 46.45
C LYS A 8 37.55 -5.27 45.84
N LEU A 9 36.56 -4.62 46.47
CA LEU A 9 35.16 -4.66 46.05
C LEU A 9 34.55 -3.30 45.66
N GLU A 10 35.28 -2.19 45.71
CA GLU A 10 34.71 -0.85 45.46
C GLU A 10 35.10 -0.23 44.10
N GLY A 11 35.66 -1.01 43.19
CA GLY A 11 36.20 -0.52 41.91
C GLY A 11 35.63 -1.15 40.64
N ALA A 12 34.56 -1.95 40.71
CA ALA A 12 33.81 -2.30 39.50
C ALA A 12 32.89 -1.13 39.18
N SER A 13 33.12 -0.46 38.06
CA SER A 13 32.34 0.72 37.69
C SER A 13 30.84 0.38 37.68
N LYS A 14 29.97 1.27 38.18
CA LYS A 14 28.50 1.12 38.07
C LYS A 14 28.05 0.80 36.63
N THR A 15 28.85 1.23 35.66
CA THR A 15 28.70 0.97 34.23
C THR A 15 28.90 -0.51 33.88
N GLU A 16 29.95 -1.18 34.37
CA GLU A 16 30.21 -2.60 34.10
C GLU A 16 29.21 -3.54 34.79
N LEU A 17 28.86 -3.25 36.06
CA LEU A 17 27.87 -4.03 36.82
C LEU A 17 26.47 -3.93 36.18
N GLY A 18 26.07 -2.72 35.75
CA GLY A 18 24.81 -2.51 35.03
C GLY A 18 24.80 -3.18 33.66
N THR A 19 25.92 -3.18 32.94
CA THR A 19 26.03 -3.83 31.63
C THR A 19 25.90 -5.35 31.75
N SER A 20 26.53 -5.97 32.76
CA SER A 20 26.46 -7.42 32.98
C SER A 20 25.05 -7.92 33.36
N GLN A 21 24.32 -7.17 34.19
CA GLN A 21 22.93 -7.50 34.55
C GLN A 21 21.99 -7.32 33.37
N ILE A 22 22.17 -6.27 32.58
CA ILE A 22 21.40 -6.05 31.34
C ILE A 22 21.66 -7.19 30.34
N GLU A 23 22.91 -7.62 30.18
CA GLU A 23 23.25 -8.74 29.29
C GLU A 23 22.64 -10.06 29.74
N SER A 24 22.65 -10.36 31.05
CA SER A 24 21.98 -11.55 31.59
C SER A 24 20.47 -11.50 31.35
N THR A 25 19.85 -10.33 31.55
CA THR A 25 18.42 -10.12 31.29
C THR A 25 18.10 -10.27 29.80
N ILE A 26 18.96 -9.75 28.91
CA ILE A 26 18.84 -9.92 27.46
C ILE A 26 18.88 -11.41 27.09
N ARG A 27 19.84 -12.18 27.63
CA ARG A 27 19.95 -13.63 27.39
C ARG A 27 18.73 -14.40 27.91
N ASP A 28 18.21 -14.04 29.08
CA ASP A 28 17.01 -14.65 29.64
C ASP A 28 15.79 -14.40 28.76
N ILE A 29 15.64 -13.17 28.25
CA ILE A 29 14.57 -12.80 27.32
C ILE A 29 14.74 -13.55 25.99
N GLN A 30 15.95 -13.64 25.44
CA GLN A 30 16.23 -14.37 24.20
C GLN A 30 15.97 -15.87 24.35
N THR A 31 16.31 -16.46 25.50
CA THR A 31 16.07 -17.87 25.79
C THR A 31 14.57 -18.16 25.90
N LYS A 32 13.80 -17.27 26.55
CA LYS A 32 12.36 -17.45 26.76
C LYS A 32 11.51 -17.14 25.53
N TYR A 33 11.91 -16.16 24.72
CA TYR A 33 11.07 -15.59 23.66
C TYR A 33 11.71 -15.65 22.25
N GLY A 34 12.91 -16.22 22.12
CA GLY A 34 13.69 -16.36 20.89
C GLY A 34 14.73 -15.25 20.70
N GLU A 35 15.81 -15.52 19.95
CA GLU A 35 16.93 -14.59 19.75
C GLU A 35 16.51 -13.22 19.21
N GLY A 36 15.40 -13.15 18.45
CA GLY A 36 14.85 -11.93 17.90
C GLY A 36 13.99 -11.08 18.85
N ALA A 37 13.72 -11.54 20.08
CA ALA A 37 12.79 -10.89 21.00
C ALA A 37 13.33 -9.57 21.56
N ILE A 38 14.65 -9.46 21.73
CA ILE A 38 15.33 -8.24 22.16
C ILE A 38 16.73 -8.19 21.53
N MET A 39 17.08 -7.03 20.96
CA MET A 39 18.37 -6.77 20.32
C MET A 39 18.65 -5.27 20.34
N LYS A 40 19.92 -4.86 20.24
CA LYS A 40 20.23 -3.44 20.10
C LYS A 40 19.77 -2.94 18.74
N LEU A 41 19.26 -1.71 18.69
CA LEU A 41 18.71 -1.14 17.45
C LEU A 41 19.73 -1.10 16.30
N GLY A 42 21.02 -0.90 16.60
CA GLY A 42 22.11 -0.91 15.61
C GLY A 42 22.58 -2.30 15.18
N GLU A 43 22.24 -3.35 15.93
CA GLU A 43 22.51 -4.76 15.58
C GLU A 43 21.39 -5.35 14.72
N LYS A 44 20.25 -4.64 14.61
CA LYS A 44 19.19 -5.02 13.68
C LYS A 44 19.79 -4.99 12.26
N PRO A 45 19.74 -6.09 11.50
CA PRO A 45 20.11 -6.07 10.10
C PRO A 45 19.39 -4.90 9.43
N LYS A 46 20.07 -4.13 8.55
CA LYS A 46 19.38 -3.13 7.72
C LYS A 46 18.31 -3.89 6.93
N VAL A 47 17.08 -3.89 7.43
CA VAL A 47 15.97 -4.56 6.78
C VAL A 47 15.68 -3.71 5.56
N ASN A 48 16.20 -4.13 4.41
CA ASN A 48 15.73 -3.61 3.14
C ASN A 48 14.25 -4.03 3.06
N ILE A 49 13.35 -3.05 3.20
CA ILE A 49 11.92 -3.34 3.21
C ILE A 49 11.57 -3.72 1.79
N GLY A 50 11.33 -5.01 1.56
CA GLY A 50 10.85 -5.49 0.28
C GLY A 50 9.55 -4.77 -0.10
N SER A 51 9.32 -4.59 -1.39
CA SER A 51 8.15 -3.87 -1.89
C SER A 51 7.57 -4.52 -3.15
N ILE A 52 6.29 -4.31 -3.36
CA ILE A 52 5.55 -4.74 -4.56
C ILE A 52 5.09 -3.49 -5.29
N SER A 53 5.38 -3.42 -6.60
CA SER A 53 5.01 -2.27 -7.44
C SER A 53 3.50 -2.07 -7.41
N THR A 54 3.09 -0.80 -7.47
CA THR A 54 1.69 -0.42 -7.60
C THR A 54 1.17 -0.49 -9.03
N GLY A 55 2.03 -0.80 -10.00
CA GLY A 55 1.74 -0.66 -11.43
C GLY A 55 1.81 0.79 -11.93
N SER A 56 2.09 1.75 -11.04
CA SER A 56 2.30 3.16 -11.33
C SER A 56 3.72 3.57 -10.96
N LEU A 57 4.51 3.98 -11.95
CA LEU A 57 5.90 4.41 -11.77
C LEU A 57 5.97 5.64 -10.85
N GLY A 58 5.07 6.60 -11.08
CA GLY A 58 5.01 7.81 -10.26
C GLY A 58 4.61 7.52 -8.81
N LEU A 59 3.71 6.56 -8.57
CA LEU A 59 3.30 6.19 -7.22
C LEU A 59 4.38 5.39 -6.49
N ASP A 60 5.04 4.47 -7.17
CA ASP A 60 6.16 3.69 -6.61
C ASP A 60 7.29 4.62 -6.13
N TYR A 61 7.58 5.66 -6.90
CA TYR A 61 8.50 6.71 -6.48
C TYR A 61 7.96 7.56 -5.33
N ALA A 62 6.69 7.99 -5.39
CA ALA A 62 6.07 8.76 -4.32
C ALA A 62 6.07 8.00 -2.97
N LEU A 63 6.01 6.67 -3.01
CA LEU A 63 6.13 5.79 -1.85
C LEU A 63 7.57 5.69 -1.29
N GLY A 64 8.58 6.00 -2.10
CA GLY A 64 9.99 6.10 -1.71
C GLY A 64 10.72 4.78 -1.49
N VAL A 65 10.01 3.65 -1.56
CA VAL A 65 10.56 2.29 -1.44
C VAL A 65 10.29 1.44 -2.69
N GLY A 66 9.86 2.07 -3.79
CA GLY A 66 9.60 1.40 -5.06
C GLY A 66 8.29 0.60 -5.11
N GLY A 67 7.34 0.88 -4.23
CA GLY A 67 6.04 0.22 -4.19
C GLY A 67 5.44 0.12 -2.79
N LEU A 68 4.43 -0.73 -2.62
CA LEU A 68 3.83 -1.01 -1.32
C LEU A 68 4.79 -1.88 -0.47
N PRO A 69 5.05 -1.52 0.79
CA PRO A 69 6.00 -2.24 1.63
C PRO A 69 5.46 -3.59 2.10
N GLN A 70 6.24 -4.65 1.89
CA GLN A 70 5.97 -5.99 2.40
C GLN A 70 5.89 -6.03 3.93
N GLY A 71 5.03 -6.89 4.43
CA GLY A 71 4.80 -7.09 5.86
C GLY A 71 4.07 -5.94 6.53
N ARG A 72 3.35 -5.10 5.78
CA ARG A 72 2.63 -3.94 6.30
C ARG A 72 1.16 -3.94 5.91
N ILE A 73 0.39 -3.24 6.74
CA ILE A 73 -1.01 -2.90 6.46
C ILE A 73 -1.04 -1.56 5.70
N VAL A 74 -1.78 -1.52 4.60
CA VAL A 74 -1.98 -0.35 3.73
C VAL A 74 -3.47 -0.04 3.68
N GLU A 75 -3.84 1.24 3.68
CA GLU A 75 -5.22 1.67 3.40
C GLU A 75 -5.24 2.52 2.13
N ILE A 76 -6.11 2.16 1.19
CA ILE A 76 -6.39 2.92 -0.02
C ILE A 76 -7.82 3.42 0.08
N PHE A 77 -7.98 4.73 0.19
CA PHE A 77 -9.30 5.34 0.37
C PHE A 77 -9.53 6.49 -0.61
N GLY A 78 -10.79 6.78 -0.87
CA GLY A 78 -11.17 7.76 -1.87
C GLY A 78 -12.65 7.70 -2.24
N PRO A 79 -13.13 8.68 -3.02
CA PRO A 79 -14.50 8.67 -3.54
C PRO A 79 -14.83 7.40 -4.33
N GLU A 80 -16.11 7.15 -4.57
CA GLU A 80 -16.55 6.15 -5.52
C GLU A 80 -15.95 6.42 -6.91
N SER A 81 -15.68 5.35 -7.67
CA SER A 81 -15.13 5.43 -9.02
C SER A 81 -13.80 6.21 -9.13
N SER A 82 -13.05 6.36 -8.03
CA SER A 82 -11.73 7.00 -8.04
C SER A 82 -10.59 6.11 -8.51
N GLY A 83 -10.84 4.80 -8.66
CA GLY A 83 -9.84 3.81 -9.10
C GLY A 83 -9.20 3.00 -7.97
N LYS A 84 -9.81 2.94 -6.77
CA LYS A 84 -9.32 2.14 -5.63
C LYS A 84 -9.09 0.68 -6.00
N THR A 85 -10.14 0.00 -6.47
CA THR A 85 -10.10 -1.41 -6.87
C THR A 85 -9.16 -1.62 -8.06
N THR A 86 -9.19 -0.73 -9.06
CA THR A 86 -8.23 -0.75 -10.19
C THR A 86 -6.78 -0.73 -9.71
N LEU A 87 -6.42 0.19 -8.81
CA LEU A 87 -5.08 0.28 -8.25
C LEU A 87 -4.69 -1.01 -7.51
N THR A 88 -5.60 -1.60 -6.73
CA THR A 88 -5.31 -2.86 -6.05
C THR A 88 -5.14 -4.05 -7.00
N LEU A 89 -5.90 -4.09 -8.08
CA LEU A 89 -5.77 -5.13 -9.10
C LEU A 89 -4.43 -5.02 -9.83
N HIS A 90 -3.91 -3.80 -10.05
CA HIS A 90 -2.55 -3.61 -10.55
C HIS A 90 -1.48 -4.11 -9.57
N VAL A 91 -1.63 -3.84 -8.27
CA VAL A 91 -0.72 -4.40 -7.25
C VAL A 91 -0.74 -5.92 -7.28
N ILE A 92 -1.93 -6.54 -7.38
CA ILE A 92 -2.08 -8.00 -7.50
C ILE A 92 -1.38 -8.51 -8.76
N ALA A 93 -1.60 -7.88 -9.92
CA ALA A 93 -0.95 -8.26 -11.17
C ALA A 93 0.58 -8.17 -11.05
N GLU A 94 1.12 -7.12 -10.45
CA GLU A 94 2.56 -6.96 -10.21
C GLU A 94 3.14 -7.99 -9.22
N ALA A 95 2.37 -8.39 -8.21
CA ALA A 95 2.75 -9.47 -7.31
C ALA A 95 2.78 -10.83 -8.02
N GLN A 96 1.72 -11.16 -8.77
CA GLN A 96 1.62 -12.42 -9.52
C GLN A 96 2.68 -12.54 -10.62
N LYS A 97 3.05 -11.44 -11.29
CA LYS A 97 4.17 -11.42 -12.26
C LYS A 97 5.51 -11.86 -11.65
N LYS A 98 5.68 -11.66 -10.34
CA LYS A 98 6.87 -12.10 -9.58
C LYS A 98 6.70 -13.51 -8.98
N GLY A 99 5.63 -14.22 -9.34
CA GLY A 99 5.30 -15.54 -8.80
C GLY A 99 4.65 -15.51 -7.42
N GLY A 100 4.21 -14.34 -6.95
CA GLY A 100 3.58 -14.18 -5.64
C GLY A 100 2.12 -14.66 -5.62
N VAL A 101 1.67 -15.15 -4.47
CA VAL A 101 0.29 -15.61 -4.25
C VAL A 101 -0.55 -14.48 -3.69
N CYS A 102 -1.73 -14.25 -4.28
CA CYS A 102 -2.61 -13.15 -3.91
C CYS A 102 -3.98 -13.66 -3.48
N ALA A 103 -4.63 -12.91 -2.59
CA ALA A 103 -6.01 -13.14 -2.20
C ALA A 103 -6.83 -11.85 -2.23
N PHE A 104 -8.11 -11.98 -2.56
CA PHE A 104 -9.08 -10.89 -2.61
C PHE A 104 -10.32 -11.26 -1.79
N ILE A 105 -10.58 -10.47 -0.74
CA ILE A 105 -11.77 -10.57 0.10
C ILE A 105 -12.77 -9.55 -0.42
N ASP A 106 -13.70 -10.00 -1.24
CA ASP A 106 -14.74 -9.21 -1.91
C ASP A 106 -15.98 -9.14 -1.01
N ALA A 107 -15.94 -8.24 -0.03
CA ALA A 107 -17.08 -7.96 0.85
C ALA A 107 -18.13 -7.06 0.17
N GLU A 108 -17.78 -6.33 -0.90
CA GLU A 108 -18.73 -5.56 -1.71
C GLU A 108 -19.46 -6.42 -2.78
N HIS A 109 -19.04 -7.67 -3.00
CA HIS A 109 -19.56 -8.56 -4.05
C HIS A 109 -19.54 -7.92 -5.45
N ALA A 110 -18.52 -7.11 -5.74
CA ALA A 110 -18.46 -6.23 -6.90
C ALA A 110 -17.24 -6.48 -7.81
N LEU A 111 -16.42 -7.49 -7.51
CA LEU A 111 -15.24 -7.79 -8.32
C LEU A 111 -15.65 -8.39 -9.68
N ASP A 112 -15.23 -7.73 -10.77
CA ASP A 112 -15.38 -8.23 -12.15
C ASP A 112 -14.12 -9.02 -12.57
N PRO A 113 -14.23 -10.36 -12.78
CA PRO A 113 -13.11 -11.19 -13.20
C PRO A 113 -12.57 -10.84 -14.59
N GLU A 114 -13.43 -10.44 -15.54
CA GLU A 114 -13.01 -10.07 -16.90
C GLU A 114 -12.22 -8.76 -16.89
N TYR A 115 -12.67 -7.78 -16.09
CA TYR A 115 -11.90 -6.57 -15.87
C TYR A 115 -10.55 -6.86 -15.20
N ALA A 116 -10.52 -7.67 -14.14
CA ALA A 116 -9.27 -8.07 -13.48
C ALA A 116 -8.28 -8.73 -14.45
N LYS A 117 -8.77 -9.64 -15.30
CA LYS A 117 -7.96 -10.29 -16.34
C LYS A 117 -7.37 -9.28 -17.34
N LYS A 118 -8.14 -8.28 -17.79
CA LYS A 118 -7.64 -7.21 -18.65
C LYS A 118 -6.53 -6.38 -17.99
N LEU A 119 -6.57 -6.22 -16.67
CA LEU A 119 -5.51 -5.55 -15.90
C LEU A 119 -4.26 -6.42 -15.68
N GLY A 120 -4.24 -7.65 -16.19
CA GLY A 120 -3.11 -8.57 -16.09
C GLY A 120 -3.11 -9.44 -14.83
N VAL A 121 -4.23 -9.51 -14.11
CA VAL A 121 -4.41 -10.46 -13.00
C VAL A 121 -4.58 -11.87 -13.57
N ASN A 122 -3.81 -12.81 -13.04
CA ASN A 122 -4.04 -14.24 -13.29
C ASN A 122 -5.21 -14.71 -12.42
N ILE A 123 -6.41 -14.67 -12.99
CA ILE A 123 -7.67 -15.02 -12.31
C ILE A 123 -7.75 -16.49 -11.87
N ASN A 124 -7.00 -17.39 -12.52
CA ASN A 124 -7.02 -18.81 -12.17
C ASN A 124 -6.27 -19.10 -10.85
N GLU A 125 -5.33 -18.22 -10.50
CA GLU A 125 -4.48 -18.36 -9.31
C GLU A 125 -4.83 -17.34 -8.21
N LEU A 126 -5.77 -16.42 -8.47
CA LEU A 126 -6.21 -15.45 -7.48
C LEU A 126 -7.20 -16.12 -6.52
N LEU A 127 -6.84 -16.19 -5.23
CA LEU A 127 -7.76 -16.68 -4.21
C LEU A 127 -8.85 -15.63 -3.98
N ILE A 128 -10.12 -16.01 -4.05
CA ILE A 128 -11.25 -15.11 -3.82
C ILE A 128 -12.08 -15.64 -2.66
N SER A 129 -12.53 -14.73 -1.80
CA SER A 129 -13.50 -15.00 -0.75
C SER A 129 -14.59 -13.95 -0.78
N GLN A 130 -15.84 -14.38 -0.71
CA GLN A 130 -17.03 -13.53 -0.60
C GLN A 130 -17.69 -13.81 0.76
N PRO A 131 -17.24 -13.14 1.83
CA PRO A 131 -17.71 -13.42 3.18
C PRO A 131 -19.10 -12.84 3.45
N ASP A 132 -19.87 -13.52 4.28
CA ASP A 132 -21.19 -13.10 4.75
C ASP A 132 -21.11 -12.05 5.86
N THR A 133 -20.01 -12.03 6.64
CA THR A 133 -19.86 -11.13 7.81
C THR A 133 -18.47 -10.50 7.90
N GLY A 134 -18.37 -9.36 8.56
CA GLY A 134 -17.11 -8.68 8.83
C GLY A 134 -16.14 -9.51 9.67
N GLU A 135 -16.64 -10.26 10.66
CA GLU A 135 -15.85 -11.20 11.45
C GLU A 135 -15.22 -12.26 10.55
N GLN A 136 -16.04 -12.93 9.73
CA GLN A 136 -15.59 -13.98 8.82
C GLN A 136 -14.52 -13.47 7.84
N ALA A 137 -14.74 -12.29 7.25
CA ALA A 137 -13.77 -11.64 6.35
C ALA A 137 -12.39 -11.46 7.02
N LEU A 138 -12.38 -10.99 8.27
CA LEU A 138 -11.15 -10.73 9.03
C LEU A 138 -10.49 -12.02 9.53
N GLU A 139 -11.26 -13.06 9.86
CA GLU A 139 -10.75 -14.38 10.24
C GLU A 139 -10.12 -15.12 9.05
N ILE A 140 -10.73 -15.04 7.86
CA ILE A 140 -10.16 -15.55 6.61
C ILE A 140 -8.85 -14.80 6.32
N THR A 141 -8.85 -13.47 6.42
CA THR A 141 -7.64 -12.65 6.27
C THR A 141 -6.55 -13.07 7.25
N GLU A 142 -6.89 -13.25 8.53
CA GLU A 142 -5.94 -13.71 9.56
C GLU A 142 -5.32 -15.07 9.20
N SER A 143 -6.15 -16.02 8.76
CA SER A 143 -5.72 -17.38 8.39
C SER A 143 -4.80 -17.38 7.18
N LEU A 144 -5.15 -16.62 6.14
CA LEU A 144 -4.35 -16.43 4.94
C LEU A 144 -2.97 -15.84 5.26
N VAL A 145 -2.92 -14.77 6.06
CA VAL A 145 -1.64 -14.14 6.47
C VAL A 145 -0.80 -15.09 7.33
N ARG A 146 -1.44 -15.83 8.25
CA ARG A 146 -0.75 -16.80 9.13
C ARG A 146 -0.15 -17.97 8.38
N SER A 147 -0.67 -18.32 7.20
CA SER A 147 -0.09 -19.38 6.35
C SER A 147 1.36 -19.09 5.93
N GLY A 148 1.76 -17.81 5.90
CA GLY A 148 3.08 -17.39 5.44
C GLY A 148 3.33 -17.56 3.94
N LYS A 149 2.30 -17.93 3.17
CA LYS A 149 2.41 -18.19 1.73
C LYS A 149 1.79 -17.11 0.84
N ILE A 150 1.10 -16.13 1.44
CA ILE A 150 0.39 -15.07 0.71
C ILE A 150 1.23 -13.79 0.70
N ASP A 151 1.47 -13.23 -0.49
CA ASP A 151 2.20 -12.00 -0.69
C ASP A 151 1.32 -10.77 -0.55
N VAL A 152 0.09 -10.82 -1.07
CA VAL A 152 -0.88 -9.71 -1.03
C VAL A 152 -2.28 -10.22 -0.67
N VAL A 153 -2.91 -9.59 0.32
CA VAL A 153 -4.34 -9.77 0.63
C VAL A 153 -5.02 -8.42 0.48
N VAL A 154 -6.07 -8.34 -0.33
CA VAL A 154 -6.92 -7.15 -0.48
C VAL A 154 -8.26 -7.41 0.20
N ILE A 155 -8.78 -6.41 0.93
CA ILE A 155 -10.13 -6.40 1.49
C ILE A 155 -10.89 -5.24 0.85
N ASP A 156 -11.89 -5.57 0.03
CA ASP A 156 -12.78 -4.62 -0.66
C ASP A 156 -14.22 -4.79 -0.18
N SER A 157 -14.74 -3.97 0.74
CA SER A 157 -14.09 -2.83 1.41
C SER A 157 -14.38 -2.82 2.90
N VAL A 158 -13.66 -2.01 3.66
CA VAL A 158 -13.88 -1.83 5.11
C VAL A 158 -15.31 -1.40 5.41
N ALA A 159 -15.94 -0.63 4.53
CA ALA A 159 -17.31 -0.18 4.72
C ALA A 159 -18.30 -1.35 4.74
N ALA A 160 -18.02 -2.41 3.99
CA ALA A 160 -18.83 -3.62 3.87
C ALA A 160 -18.51 -4.70 4.93
N LEU A 161 -17.55 -4.46 5.83
CA LEU A 161 -17.25 -5.36 6.96
C LEU A 161 -18.31 -5.20 8.07
N THR A 162 -19.53 -5.60 7.77
CA THR A 162 -20.68 -5.48 8.67
C THR A 162 -20.63 -6.58 9.73
N PRO A 163 -20.65 -6.25 11.03
CA PRO A 163 -20.66 -7.25 12.10
C PRO A 163 -21.87 -8.19 11.98
N LYS A 164 -21.69 -9.47 12.33
CA LYS A 164 -22.75 -10.48 12.28
C LYS A 164 -24.06 -10.03 12.94
N ASP A 165 -23.98 -9.50 14.17
CA ASP A 165 -25.15 -9.01 14.90
C ASP A 165 -25.92 -7.89 14.17
N GLU A 166 -25.24 -7.10 13.36
CA GLU A 166 -25.87 -6.01 12.59
C GLU A 166 -26.56 -6.54 11.33
N ILE A 167 -26.07 -7.65 10.77
CA ILE A 167 -26.71 -8.36 9.65
C ILE A 167 -27.93 -9.13 10.11
N GLU A 168 -27.85 -9.80 11.26
CA GLU A 168 -28.97 -10.56 11.85
C GLU A 168 -29.99 -9.67 12.57
N GLY A 169 -29.62 -8.41 12.85
CA GLY A 169 -30.45 -7.43 13.53
C GLY A 169 -31.51 -6.79 12.62
N GLU A 170 -32.47 -6.09 13.25
CA GLU A 170 -33.48 -5.33 12.52
C GLU A 170 -32.90 -4.02 11.96
N MET A 171 -33.36 -3.62 10.77
CA MET A 171 -33.01 -2.31 10.20
C MET A 171 -33.45 -1.18 11.15
N GLY A 172 -32.49 -0.31 11.51
CA GLY A 172 -32.73 0.79 12.45
C GLY A 172 -32.36 0.48 13.90
N ALA A 173 -31.97 -0.77 14.20
CA ALA A 173 -31.39 -1.09 15.51
C ALA A 173 -30.08 -0.33 15.75
N HIS A 174 -29.90 0.17 16.98
CA HIS A 174 -28.71 0.95 17.32
C HIS A 174 -27.48 0.06 17.51
N HIS A 175 -26.61 0.00 16.50
CA HIS A 175 -25.33 -0.71 16.54
C HIS A 175 -24.14 0.25 16.55
N VAL A 176 -24.06 1.11 17.57
CA VAL A 176 -23.04 2.16 17.62
C VAL A 176 -21.63 1.57 17.85
N GLY A 177 -20.75 1.75 16.86
CA GLY A 177 -19.31 1.53 17.01
C GLY A 177 -18.85 0.06 17.03
N LYS A 178 -19.73 -0.91 16.74
CA LYS A 178 -19.37 -2.33 16.68
C LYS A 178 -18.29 -2.61 15.64
N GLN A 179 -18.47 -2.12 14.41
CA GLN A 179 -17.47 -2.25 13.33
C GLN A 179 -16.09 -1.69 13.75
N ALA A 180 -16.05 -0.54 14.43
CA ALA A 180 -14.78 0.04 14.90
C ALA A 180 -14.08 -0.82 15.96
N ARG A 181 -14.85 -1.47 16.85
CA ARG A 181 -14.31 -2.42 17.85
C ARG A 181 -13.77 -3.67 17.19
N LEU A 182 -14.52 -4.25 16.25
CA LEU A 182 -14.12 -5.40 15.45
C LEU A 182 -12.78 -5.13 14.73
N MET A 183 -12.71 -4.01 13.99
CA MET A 183 -11.49 -3.58 13.31
C MET A 183 -10.32 -3.39 14.27
N SER A 184 -10.55 -2.78 15.43
CA SER A 184 -9.50 -2.58 16.45
C SER A 184 -8.92 -3.89 16.97
N GLN A 185 -9.78 -4.90 17.18
CA GLN A 185 -9.36 -6.23 17.63
C GLN A 185 -8.60 -6.98 16.52
N ALA A 186 -9.14 -6.98 15.30
CA ALA A 186 -8.52 -7.66 14.16
C ALA A 186 -7.14 -7.05 13.82
N LEU A 187 -7.05 -5.73 13.71
CA LEU A 187 -5.79 -5.04 13.37
C LEU A 187 -4.69 -5.27 14.40
N ARG A 188 -5.04 -5.41 15.70
CA ARG A 188 -4.09 -5.75 16.76
C ARG A 188 -3.43 -7.11 16.52
N LYS A 189 -4.20 -8.09 16.05
CA LYS A 189 -3.67 -9.43 15.69
C LYS A 189 -2.91 -9.38 14.36
N LEU A 190 -3.52 -8.80 13.32
CA LEU A 190 -2.99 -8.75 11.96
C LEU A 190 -1.61 -8.09 11.92
N THR A 191 -1.41 -6.97 12.61
CA THR A 191 -0.14 -6.21 12.54
C THR A 191 1.09 -7.07 12.84
N ALA A 192 1.01 -7.94 13.86
CA ALA A 192 2.14 -8.78 14.25
C ALA A 192 2.39 -9.93 13.26
N ILE A 193 1.33 -10.56 12.76
CA ILE A 193 1.44 -11.68 11.82
C ILE A 193 1.84 -11.21 10.43
N THR A 194 1.30 -10.09 9.95
CA THR A 194 1.65 -9.47 8.67
C THR A 194 3.14 -9.15 8.61
N ALA A 195 3.72 -8.58 9.68
CA ALA A 195 5.15 -8.30 9.73
C ALA A 195 6.02 -9.57 9.66
N LYS A 196 5.58 -10.68 10.25
CA LYS A 196 6.30 -11.96 10.22
C LYS A 196 6.19 -12.67 8.88
N SER A 197 5.00 -12.67 8.27
CA SER A 197 4.73 -13.36 7.01
C SER A 197 5.22 -12.58 5.78
N LYS A 198 5.57 -11.29 5.94
CA LYS A 198 5.88 -10.37 4.84
C LYS A 198 4.70 -10.11 3.88
N THR A 199 3.50 -10.56 4.21
CA THR A 199 2.28 -10.27 3.44
C THR A 199 1.97 -8.78 3.45
N ILE A 200 1.49 -8.23 2.34
CA ILE A 200 0.88 -6.90 2.28
C ILE A 200 -0.62 -7.07 2.49
N VAL A 201 -1.19 -6.39 3.48
CA VAL A 201 -2.65 -6.39 3.69
C VAL A 201 -3.18 -5.02 3.30
N ILE A 202 -4.00 -4.97 2.25
CA ILE A 202 -4.57 -3.74 1.70
C ILE A 202 -6.04 -3.67 2.07
N PHE A 203 -6.42 -2.62 2.77
CA PHE A 203 -7.81 -2.27 3.02
C PHE A 203 -8.24 -1.20 2.02
N ILE A 204 -9.25 -1.50 1.21
CA ILE A 204 -9.97 -0.48 0.45
C ILE A 204 -11.00 0.17 1.38
N ASN A 205 -11.13 1.48 1.30
CA ASN A 205 -12.08 2.22 2.12
C ASN A 205 -12.76 3.35 1.35
N GLN A 206 -13.96 3.68 1.80
CA GLN A 206 -14.74 4.78 1.23
C GLN A 206 -14.55 6.05 2.06
N ILE A 207 -14.85 7.20 1.45
CA ILE A 207 -14.95 8.47 2.18
C ILE A 207 -16.37 8.61 2.72
N ARG A 208 -16.48 9.07 3.97
CA ARG A 208 -17.73 9.52 4.60
C ARG A 208 -17.52 10.93 5.14
N MET A 209 -18.61 11.68 5.31
CA MET A 209 -18.57 13.00 5.92
C MET A 209 -18.91 12.88 7.40
N GLN A 210 -18.09 13.46 8.27
CA GLN A 210 -18.41 13.57 9.69
C GLN A 210 -19.34 14.77 9.90
N ILE A 211 -20.58 14.48 10.32
CA ILE A 211 -21.58 15.51 10.61
C ILE A 211 -21.13 16.33 11.83
N GLY A 212 -21.31 17.65 11.77
CA GLY A 212 -21.03 18.57 12.88
C GLY A 212 -19.62 19.16 12.93
N VAL A 213 -18.77 18.89 11.92
CA VAL A 213 -17.45 19.54 11.80
C VAL A 213 -17.63 20.92 11.15
N MET A 214 -17.49 21.99 11.94
CA MET A 214 -17.58 23.39 11.47
C MET A 214 -16.25 23.97 10.95
N PHE A 215 -15.11 23.35 11.27
CA PHE A 215 -13.78 23.82 10.86
C PHE A 215 -12.85 22.64 10.52
N GLY A 216 -12.06 22.77 9.45
CA GLY A 216 -11.15 21.72 8.97
C GLY A 216 -11.75 20.80 7.90
N ASN A 217 -11.11 19.64 7.65
CA ASN A 217 -11.60 18.66 6.69
C ASN A 217 -12.65 17.73 7.35
N PRO A 218 -13.92 17.72 6.89
CA PRO A 218 -14.97 16.85 7.44
C PRO A 218 -14.87 15.39 6.97
N GLU A 219 -13.98 15.07 6.02
CA GLU A 219 -13.85 13.71 5.49
C GLU A 219 -13.26 12.74 6.53
N THR A 220 -13.90 11.57 6.64
CA THR A 220 -13.45 10.45 7.46
C THR A 220 -13.59 9.14 6.70
N THR A 221 -13.11 8.05 7.31
CA THR A 221 -13.18 6.71 6.73
C THR A 221 -13.86 5.74 7.71
N PRO A 222 -14.70 4.80 7.22
CA PRO A 222 -15.29 3.69 7.99
C PRO A 222 -14.26 2.83 8.74
N GLY A 223 -14.74 2.02 9.69
CA GLY A 223 -13.88 1.13 10.51
C GLY A 223 -13.19 1.80 11.71
N GLY A 224 -13.54 3.05 12.02
CA GLY A 224 -13.02 3.78 13.17
C GLY A 224 -11.56 4.24 13.02
N LYS A 225 -10.98 4.77 14.11
CA LYS A 225 -9.62 5.35 14.06
C LYS A 225 -8.50 4.31 14.01
N ALA A 226 -8.76 3.06 14.39
CA ALA A 226 -7.74 2.02 14.51
C ALA A 226 -6.98 1.80 13.19
N LEU A 227 -7.69 1.69 12.07
CA LEU A 227 -7.07 1.50 10.75
C LEU A 227 -6.08 2.63 10.43
N LYS A 228 -6.45 3.88 10.74
CA LYS A 228 -5.56 5.04 10.54
C LYS A 228 -4.28 4.94 11.36
N PHE A 229 -4.25 4.28 12.51
CA PHE A 229 -3.06 4.12 13.35
C PHE A 229 -2.19 2.92 12.96
N TYR A 230 -2.82 1.77 12.71
CA TYR A 230 -2.14 0.51 12.39
C TYR A 230 -1.54 0.47 10.98
N THR A 231 -2.16 1.15 10.01
CA THR A 231 -1.62 1.29 8.65
C THR A 231 -0.21 1.90 8.66
N SER A 232 0.68 1.38 7.81
CA SER A 232 1.98 1.98 7.56
C SER A 232 1.93 2.98 6.40
N VAL A 233 1.10 2.70 5.41
CA VAL A 233 0.87 3.57 4.26
C VAL A 233 -0.63 3.85 4.14
N ARG A 234 -0.98 5.11 3.87
CA ARG A 234 -2.34 5.50 3.51
C ARG A 234 -2.32 6.30 2.22
N LEU A 235 -3.14 5.89 1.27
CA LEU A 235 -3.26 6.50 -0.05
C LEU A 235 -4.65 7.13 -0.20
N ASP A 236 -4.69 8.43 -0.47
CA ASP A 236 -5.90 9.16 -0.87
C ASP A 236 -5.92 9.22 -2.41
N ILE A 237 -6.82 8.46 -3.03
CA ILE A 237 -6.96 8.35 -4.49
C ILE A 237 -8.23 9.04 -4.95
N ARG A 238 -8.09 9.98 -5.89
CA ARG A 238 -9.18 10.80 -6.41
C ARG A 238 -9.14 10.91 -7.93
N ARG A 239 -10.31 10.80 -8.56
CA ARG A 239 -10.50 11.25 -9.94
C ARG A 239 -10.51 12.77 -9.97
N ILE A 240 -9.64 13.37 -10.79
CA ILE A 240 -9.50 14.83 -10.92
C ILE A 240 -9.99 15.36 -12.27
N ALA A 241 -10.01 14.53 -13.33
CA ALA A 241 -10.60 14.90 -14.61
C ALA A 241 -11.10 13.67 -15.39
N SER A 242 -11.95 13.91 -16.39
CA SER A 242 -12.39 12.91 -17.35
C SER A 242 -11.49 12.94 -18.59
N ILE A 243 -11.12 11.78 -19.11
CA ILE A 243 -10.43 11.66 -20.39
C ILE A 243 -11.48 11.35 -21.44
N LYS A 244 -11.56 12.19 -22.49
CA LYS A 244 -12.58 12.08 -23.54
C LYS A 244 -11.94 11.82 -24.90
N LYS A 245 -12.62 11.02 -25.72
CA LYS A 245 -12.32 10.84 -27.16
C LYS A 245 -13.57 11.20 -27.94
N GLY A 246 -13.61 12.42 -28.47
CA GLY A 246 -14.87 12.99 -28.98
C GLY A 246 -15.84 13.26 -27.82
N GLU A 247 -17.04 12.70 -27.90
CA GLU A 247 -18.06 12.82 -26.85
C GLU A 247 -17.93 11.76 -25.74
N ASP A 248 -17.28 10.63 -26.05
CA ASP A 248 -17.16 9.49 -25.15
C ASP A 248 -16.12 9.70 -24.05
N VAL A 249 -16.47 9.35 -22.81
CA VAL A 249 -15.52 9.30 -21.69
C VAL A 249 -14.81 7.96 -21.68
N VAL A 250 -13.53 7.96 -22.06
CA VAL A 250 -12.71 6.75 -22.23
C VAL A 250 -11.79 6.47 -21.04
N GLY A 251 -11.77 7.36 -20.05
CA GLY A 251 -10.97 7.17 -18.85
C GLY A 251 -11.07 8.33 -17.86
N ALA A 252 -10.20 8.30 -16.87
CA ALA A 252 -10.12 9.28 -15.81
C ALA A 252 -8.66 9.63 -15.53
N ARG A 253 -8.38 10.93 -15.38
CA ARG A 253 -7.13 11.36 -14.75
C ARG A 253 -7.31 11.26 -13.25
N THR A 254 -6.37 10.58 -12.62
CA THR A 254 -6.42 10.19 -11.22
C THR A 254 -5.20 10.73 -10.49
N ARG A 255 -5.42 11.27 -9.30
CA ARG A 255 -4.39 11.75 -8.38
C ARG A 255 -4.35 10.84 -7.18
N VAL A 256 -3.14 10.42 -6.79
CA VAL A 256 -2.91 9.68 -5.55
C VAL A 256 -1.97 10.47 -4.66
N LYS A 257 -2.39 10.72 -3.41
CA LYS A 257 -1.58 11.36 -2.37
C LYS A 257 -1.22 10.37 -1.29
N VAL A 258 0.06 10.27 -0.94
CA VAL A 258 0.54 9.46 0.18
C VAL A 258 0.32 10.22 1.48
N VAL A 259 -0.88 10.13 2.07
CA VAL A 259 -1.23 10.90 3.27
C VAL A 259 -0.60 10.36 4.55
N LYS A 260 -0.09 9.13 4.52
CA LYS A 260 0.72 8.54 5.59
C LYS A 260 1.77 7.61 5.00
N ASN A 261 2.99 7.71 5.49
CA ASN A 261 4.09 6.82 5.12
C ASN A 261 5.00 6.60 6.34
N LYS A 262 5.14 5.35 6.80
CA LYS A 262 6.04 4.95 7.90
C LYS A 262 7.36 4.36 7.39
N VAL A 263 7.56 4.25 6.08
CA VAL A 263 8.75 3.63 5.47
C VAL A 263 9.59 4.60 4.66
N ALA A 264 9.01 5.71 4.21
CA ALA A 264 9.71 6.83 3.59
C ALA A 264 8.97 8.15 3.88
N ALA A 265 9.40 9.25 3.24
CA ALA A 265 8.77 10.55 3.38
C ALA A 265 7.28 10.52 2.96
N PRO A 266 6.36 11.02 3.79
CA PRO A 266 4.95 11.14 3.43
C PRO A 266 4.68 12.38 2.55
N PHE A 267 3.42 12.54 2.16
CA PHE A 267 2.83 13.71 1.48
C PHE A 267 3.25 13.96 0.03
N LYS A 268 4.12 13.11 -0.53
CA LYS A 268 4.29 13.03 -1.98
C LYS A 268 2.97 12.66 -2.66
N MET A 269 2.79 13.15 -3.88
CA MET A 269 1.63 12.85 -4.71
C MET A 269 2.07 12.57 -6.14
N THR A 270 1.26 11.80 -6.85
CA THR A 270 1.42 11.53 -8.26
C THR A 270 0.08 11.66 -8.97
N GLU A 271 0.15 11.87 -10.28
CA GLU A 271 -1.01 11.85 -11.18
C GLU A 271 -0.74 10.86 -12.30
N PHE A 272 -1.78 10.10 -12.65
CA PHE A 272 -1.74 9.15 -13.74
C PHE A 272 -3.13 8.97 -14.33
N ASP A 273 -3.16 8.42 -15.54
CA ASP A 273 -4.40 8.21 -16.27
C ASP A 273 -4.85 6.76 -16.09
N ILE A 274 -6.11 6.56 -15.72
CA ILE A 274 -6.78 5.26 -15.76
C ILE A 274 -7.65 5.22 -17.01
N ILE A 275 -7.29 4.37 -17.96
CA ILE A 275 -8.07 4.15 -19.18
C ILE A 275 -9.01 2.97 -18.94
N TYR A 276 -10.29 3.14 -19.25
CA TYR A 276 -11.27 2.08 -19.03
C TYR A 276 -10.93 0.85 -19.88
N ASN A 277 -11.05 -0.34 -19.30
CA ASN A 277 -10.61 -1.63 -19.87
C ASN A 277 -9.09 -1.80 -20.12
N GLU A 278 -8.25 -0.82 -19.81
CA GLU A 278 -6.77 -0.95 -19.87
C GLU A 278 -6.10 -0.79 -18.50
N GLY A 279 -6.71 -0.03 -17.58
CA GLY A 279 -6.16 0.27 -16.26
C GLY A 279 -5.25 1.48 -16.25
N ILE A 280 -4.27 1.48 -15.34
CA ILE A 280 -3.25 2.53 -15.21
C ILE A 280 -2.40 2.56 -16.48
N SER A 281 -2.42 3.72 -17.15
CA SER A 281 -1.68 3.97 -18.39
C SER A 281 -0.21 4.24 -18.08
N ARG A 282 0.61 3.19 -18.15
CA ARG A 282 2.07 3.30 -17.97
C ARG A 282 2.70 4.29 -18.94
N GLU A 283 2.29 4.27 -20.21
CA GLU A 283 2.83 5.20 -21.22
C GLU A 283 2.39 6.63 -20.95
N GLY A 284 1.16 6.81 -20.44
CA GLY A 284 0.67 8.12 -20.02
C GLY A 284 1.51 8.73 -18.89
N GLU A 285 1.89 7.91 -17.91
CA GLU A 285 2.80 8.33 -16.85
C GLU A 285 4.18 8.69 -17.37
N ILE A 286 4.73 7.90 -18.29
CA ILE A 286 6.05 8.17 -18.90
C ILE A 286 6.04 9.52 -19.62
N ILE A 287 4.97 9.82 -20.37
CA ILE A 287 4.80 11.12 -21.03
C ILE A 287 4.77 12.25 -19.99
N ALA A 288 3.92 12.14 -18.97
CA ALA A 288 3.76 13.18 -17.96
C ALA A 288 5.04 13.42 -17.14
N LEU A 289 5.73 12.35 -16.73
CA LEU A 289 6.99 12.42 -16.00
C LEU A 289 8.14 12.89 -16.90
N GLY A 290 8.17 12.44 -18.15
CA GLY A 290 9.14 12.87 -19.15
C GLY A 290 9.07 14.37 -19.41
N GLU A 291 7.86 14.93 -19.56
CA GLU A 291 7.64 16.37 -19.65
C GLU A 291 8.08 17.08 -18.37
N LYS A 292 7.65 16.59 -17.21
CA LYS A 292 7.97 17.18 -15.90
C LYS A 292 9.47 17.27 -15.64
N PHE A 293 10.24 16.27 -16.05
CA PHE A 293 11.69 16.24 -15.88
C PHE A 293 12.48 16.82 -17.04
N GLY A 294 11.81 17.36 -18.06
CA GLY A 294 12.46 17.93 -19.24
C GLY A 294 13.16 16.90 -20.13
N LEU A 295 12.84 15.62 -19.98
CA LEU A 295 13.35 14.53 -20.81
C LEU A 295 12.61 14.49 -22.15
N MET A 296 11.31 14.81 -22.14
CA MET A 296 10.50 14.95 -23.34
C MET A 296 10.16 16.42 -23.60
N THR A 297 10.18 16.80 -24.87
CA THR A 297 9.80 18.14 -25.31
C THR A 297 8.46 18.10 -26.05
N LYS A 298 7.63 19.11 -25.77
CA LYS A 298 6.34 19.31 -26.43
C LYS A 298 6.39 20.59 -27.26
N SER A 299 6.27 20.44 -28.58
CA SER A 299 6.19 21.57 -29.52
C SER A 299 4.80 21.61 -30.15
N GLY A 300 3.97 22.51 -29.65
CA GLY A 300 2.54 22.56 -29.99
C GLY A 300 1.83 21.28 -29.54
N THR A 301 1.40 20.46 -30.50
CA THR A 301 0.77 19.15 -30.23
C THR A 301 1.71 17.98 -30.38
N SER A 302 2.95 18.19 -30.82
CA SER A 302 3.90 17.09 -31.09
C SER A 302 4.83 16.84 -29.91
N TYR A 303 5.12 15.57 -29.65
CA TYR A 303 6.04 15.12 -28.62
C TYR A 303 7.33 14.56 -29.24
N SER A 304 8.46 14.89 -28.61
CA SER A 304 9.78 14.42 -29.01
C SER A 304 10.61 13.99 -27.81
N TYR A 305 11.53 13.06 -28.03
CA TYR A 305 12.55 12.63 -27.09
C TYR A 305 13.93 12.73 -27.77
N GLY A 306 14.74 13.70 -27.32
CA GLY A 306 15.93 14.12 -28.06
C GLY A 306 15.56 14.54 -29.48
N GLU A 307 16.19 13.90 -30.48
CA GLU A 307 15.90 14.11 -31.90
C GLU A 307 14.76 13.23 -32.43
N THR A 308 14.30 12.25 -31.64
CA THR A 308 13.27 11.30 -32.07
C THR A 308 11.88 11.90 -31.88
N LYS A 309 11.09 11.97 -32.96
CA LYS A 309 9.67 12.34 -32.89
C LYS A 309 8.85 11.14 -32.41
N LEU A 310 8.08 11.33 -31.34
CA LEU A 310 7.28 10.27 -30.73
C LEU A 310 5.86 10.23 -31.27
N GLY A 311 5.29 11.38 -31.62
CA GLY A 311 3.94 11.43 -32.17
C GLY A 311 3.31 12.82 -32.14
N ARG A 312 2.20 12.98 -32.84
CA ARG A 312 1.37 14.19 -32.81
C ARG A 312 0.13 13.92 -31.97
N GLY A 313 0.05 14.55 -30.81
CA GLY A 313 -1.00 14.36 -29.83
C GLY A 313 -0.66 13.30 -28.80
N TYR A 314 -1.43 13.29 -27.71
CA TYR A 314 -1.21 12.42 -26.56
C TYR A 314 -1.40 10.94 -26.92
N ASP A 315 -2.49 10.60 -27.61
CA ASP A 315 -2.79 9.20 -27.95
C ASP A 315 -1.79 8.59 -28.93
N ALA A 316 -1.39 9.34 -29.98
CA ALA A 316 -0.39 8.87 -30.92
C ALA A 316 0.97 8.60 -30.23
N THR A 317 1.34 9.45 -29.27
CA THR A 317 2.56 9.29 -28.49
C THR A 317 2.49 8.06 -27.58
N ARG A 318 1.33 7.81 -26.94
CA ARG A 318 1.11 6.59 -26.15
C ARG A 318 1.26 5.33 -27.01
N THR A 319 0.63 5.30 -28.18
CA THR A 319 0.74 4.18 -29.12
C THR A 319 2.19 3.94 -29.54
N PHE A 320 2.92 5.01 -29.89
CA PHE A 320 4.33 4.91 -30.22
C PHE A 320 5.16 4.29 -29.09
N LEU A 321 4.96 4.74 -27.84
CA LEU A 321 5.67 4.19 -26.68
C LEU A 321 5.32 2.71 -26.42
N LYS A 322 4.07 2.29 -26.65
CA LYS A 322 3.67 0.88 -26.58
C LYS A 322 4.38 0.03 -27.64
N GLU A 323 4.50 0.54 -28.86
CA GLU A 323 5.10 -0.17 -30.00
C GLU A 323 6.64 -0.16 -29.99
N ASN A 324 7.27 0.74 -29.22
CA ASN A 324 8.73 0.92 -29.19
C ASN A 324 9.35 0.70 -27.79
N PRO A 325 9.36 -0.54 -27.25
CA PRO A 325 9.84 -0.84 -25.90
C PRO A 325 11.28 -0.40 -25.62
N LYS A 326 12.15 -0.38 -26.64
CA LYS A 326 13.54 0.06 -26.48
C LYS A 326 13.63 1.52 -26.02
N ILE A 327 12.90 2.41 -26.69
CA ILE A 327 12.86 3.85 -26.35
C ILE A 327 12.15 4.04 -25.02
N THR A 328 11.02 3.34 -24.82
CA THR A 328 10.23 3.42 -23.58
C THR A 328 11.04 3.01 -22.35
N ASN A 329 11.83 1.94 -22.45
CA ASN A 329 12.70 1.50 -21.35
C ASN A 329 13.87 2.46 -21.09
N ASP A 330 14.41 3.08 -22.12
CA ASP A 330 15.45 4.11 -21.96
C ASP A 330 14.88 5.36 -21.23
N LEU A 331 13.71 5.83 -21.66
CA LEU A 331 12.99 6.91 -20.97
C LEU A 331 12.71 6.58 -19.50
N VAL A 332 12.21 5.38 -19.21
CA VAL A 332 11.95 4.94 -17.82
C VAL A 332 13.23 4.99 -16.97
N LYS A 333 14.36 4.51 -17.49
CA LYS A 333 15.64 4.56 -16.76
C LYS A 333 16.09 6.01 -16.48
N GLN A 334 15.88 6.91 -17.43
CA GLN A 334 16.21 8.32 -17.22
C GLN A 334 15.28 9.00 -16.21
N ILE A 335 13.99 8.66 -16.23
CA ILE A 335 13.01 9.10 -15.23
C ILE A 335 13.41 8.60 -13.84
N GLU A 336 13.75 7.31 -13.70
CA GLU A 336 14.23 6.71 -12.45
C GLU A 336 15.52 7.38 -11.94
N LYS A 337 16.43 7.77 -12.84
CA LYS A 337 17.62 8.53 -12.46
C LYS A 337 17.26 9.92 -11.92
N LYS A 338 16.34 10.63 -12.58
CA LYS A 338 15.85 11.95 -12.13
C LYS A 338 15.18 11.88 -10.75
N PHE A 339 14.49 10.78 -10.48
CA PHE A 339 13.90 10.49 -9.18
C PHE A 339 14.93 10.33 -8.06
N LEU A 340 16.10 9.73 -8.32
CA LEU A 340 17.17 9.59 -7.34
C LEU A 340 17.93 10.92 -7.08
N GLU A 341 17.92 11.83 -8.07
CA GLU A 341 18.54 13.16 -7.97
C GLU A 341 17.68 14.18 -7.20
N SER A 342 16.40 13.85 -6.90
CA SER A 342 15.39 14.76 -6.32
C SER A 342 14.90 14.36 -4.94
#